data_AF-A0A975QC04-F1
#
_entry.id   AF-A0A975QC04-F1
#
_cell.length_a   1.000
_cell.length_b   1.000
_cell.length_c   1.000
_cell.angle_alpha   90.00
_cell.angle_beta   90.00
_cell.angle_gamma   90.00
#
_symmetry.space_group_name_H-M   'P 1'
#
loop_
_entity.id
_entity.type
_entity.pdbx_description
1 polymer ?
#
loop_
_entity_poly.entity_id
_entity_poly.type
_entity_poly.pdbx_seq_one_letter_code
_entity_poly.pdbx_strand_id
1 'polypeptide(L)' 'MQQANKLVEKISTSEEFAYELMNEAQLSNTKKVGELIKSTGITIKVETSFTPTGIHIKLDNSEVQGRCCQLAMLLHW' A
#
# COMPACT_ATOMS: atom_id res chain seq x y z
N MET A 1 6.70 9.85 -5.07
CA MET A 1 6.58 8.86 -6.16
C MET A 1 7.48 7.64 -5.95
N GLN A 2 8.79 7.76 -5.71
CA GLN A 2 9.69 6.60 -5.48
C GLN A 2 9.18 5.57 -4.44
N GLN A 3 8.52 6.03 -3.37
CA GLN A 3 7.94 5.14 -2.34
C GLN A 3 6.80 4.27 -2.89
N ALA A 4 5.96 4.82 -3.77
CA ALA A 4 4.88 4.08 -4.41
C ALA A 4 5.41 3.01 -5.37
N ASN A 5 6.52 3.31 -6.07
CA ASN A 5 7.15 2.35 -6.96
C ASN A 5 7.59 1.08 -6.22
N LYS A 6 8.09 1.18 -4.98
CA LYS A 6 8.46 0.00 -4.18
C LYS A 6 7.27 -0.95 -3.95
N LEU A 7 6.10 -0.39 -3.68
CA LEU A 7 4.89 -1.17 -3.47
C LEU A 7 4.38 -1.76 -4.78
N VAL A 8 4.30 -0.97 -5.84
CA VAL A 8 3.88 -1.45 -7.17
C VAL A 8 4.82 -2.54 -7.68
N GLU A 9 6.13 -2.36 -7.55
CA GLU A 9 7.14 -3.35 -7.90
C GLU A 9 6.92 -4.65 -7.13
N LYS A 10 6.75 -4.59 -5.81
CA LYS A 10 6.52 -5.79 -5.00
C LYS A 10 5.22 -6.51 -5.39
N ILE A 11 4.14 -5.77 -5.64
CA ILE A 11 2.86 -6.35 -6.11
C ILE A 11 3.03 -7.01 -7.48
N SER A 12 3.73 -6.35 -8.41
CA SER A 12 3.87 -6.85 -9.79
C SER A 12 4.85 -8.01 -9.95
N THR A 13 5.80 -8.18 -9.02
CA THR A 13 6.89 -9.17 -9.13
C THR A 13 6.73 -10.37 -8.18
N SER A 14 5.84 -10.29 -7.20
CA SER A 14 5.62 -11.35 -6.20
C SER A 14 4.14 -11.69 -6.11
N GLU A 15 3.74 -12.75 -6.80
CA GLU A 15 2.37 -13.28 -6.77
C GLU A 15 1.92 -13.63 -5.34
N GLU A 16 2.81 -14.24 -4.56
CA GLU A 16 2.57 -14.55 -3.14
C GLU A 16 2.23 -13.29 -2.33
N PHE A 17 3.02 -12.22 -2.50
CA PHE A 17 2.75 -10.94 -1.82
C PHE A 17 1.43 -10.33 -2.27
N ALA A 18 1.13 -10.34 -3.57
CA ALA A 18 -0.12 -9.79 -4.11
C ALA A 18 -1.34 -10.56 -3.57
N TYR A 19 -1.26 -11.88 -3.52
CA TYR A 19 -2.30 -12.73 -2.95
C TYR A 19 -2.49 -12.49 -1.45
N GLU A 20 -1.40 -12.46 -0.67
CA GLU A 20 -1.48 -12.21 0.77
C GLU A 20 -2.05 -10.81 1.06
N LEU A 21 -1.61 -9.79 0.33
CA LEU A 21 -2.13 -8.43 0.46
C LEU A 21 -3.64 -8.36 0.16
N MET A 22 -4.09 -9.01 -0.93
CA MET A 22 -5.51 -9.11 -1.28
C MET A 22 -6.31 -9.84 -0.21
N ASN A 23 -5.87 -11.02 0.21
CA ASN A 23 -6.56 -11.86 1.19
C ASN A 23 -6.74 -11.12 2.52
N GLU A 24 -5.66 -10.53 3.05
CA GLU A 24 -5.71 -9.80 4.31
C GLU A 24 -6.57 -8.52 4.21
N ALA A 25 -6.58 -7.86 3.04
CA ALA A 25 -7.45 -6.72 2.78
C ALA A 25 -8.94 -7.13 2.75
N GLN A 26 -9.29 -8.25 2.10
CA GLN A 26 -10.65 -8.78 2.06
C GLN A 26 -11.14 -9.20 3.46
N LEU A 27 -10.25 -9.74 4.30
CA LEU A 27 -10.53 -10.07 5.70
C LEU A 27 -10.55 -8.84 6.62
N SER A 28 -10.36 -7.63 6.09
CA SER A 28 -10.26 -6.38 6.86
C SER A 28 -9.17 -6.40 7.94
N ASN A 29 -8.09 -7.18 7.73
CA ASN A 29 -6.99 -7.28 8.68
C ASN A 29 -6.01 -6.11 8.51
N THR A 30 -6.46 -4.91 8.91
CA THR A 30 -5.71 -3.65 8.74
C THR A 30 -4.30 -3.69 9.32
N LYS A 31 -4.10 -4.42 10.43
CA LYS A 31 -2.77 -4.55 11.04
C LYS A 31 -1.81 -5.28 10.11
N LYS A 32 -2.21 -6.44 9.60
CA LYS A 32 -1.39 -7.27 8.72
C LYS A 32 -1.16 -6.60 7.36
N VAL A 33 -2.17 -5.95 6.78
CA VAL A 33 -2.00 -5.13 5.57
C VAL A 33 -0.94 -4.05 5.78
N GLY A 34 -0.97 -3.36 6.93
CA GLY A 34 0.05 -2.38 7.28
C GLY A 34 1.46 -2.97 7.40
N GLU A 35 1.60 -4.16 8.00
CA GLU A 35 2.87 -4.89 8.09
C GLU A 35 3.40 -5.29 6.70
N LEU A 36 2.53 -5.81 5.83
CA LEU A 36 2.86 -6.17 4.45
C LEU A 36 3.36 -4.96 3.67
N ILE A 37 2.64 -3.83 3.71
CA ILE A 37 3.07 -2.61 3.02
C ILE A 37 4.41 -2.11 3.56
N LYS A 38 4.63 -2.14 4.87
CA LYS A 38 5.92 -1.77 5.47
C LYS A 38 7.06 -2.68 5.03
N SER A 39 6.80 -3.98 4.84
CA SER A 39 7.81 -4.94 4.38
C SER A 39 8.39 -4.63 2.99
N THR A 40 7.69 -3.81 2.19
CA THR A 40 8.20 -3.31 0.88
C THR A 40 9.30 -2.25 1.02
N GLY A 41 9.61 -1.81 2.24
CA GLY A 41 10.60 -0.77 2.50
C GLY A 41 10.07 0.64 2.27
N ILE A 42 8.74 0.83 2.30
CA ILE A 42 8.13 2.16 2.39
C ILE A 42 8.42 2.77 3.76
N THR A 43 8.85 4.03 3.77
CA THR A 43 9.25 4.75 4.99
C THR A 43 8.38 5.96 5.30
N ILE A 44 7.36 6.22 4.49
CA ILE A 44 6.42 7.34 4.67
C ILE A 44 5.09 6.83 5.24
N LYS A 45 4.25 7.76 5.70
CA LYS A 45 2.92 7.41 6.21
C LYS A 45 2.09 6.80 5.08
N VAL A 46 1.44 5.67 5.36
CA VAL A 46 0.50 5.01 4.46
C VAL A 46 -0.82 4.80 5.19
N GLU A 47 -1.90 5.23 4.56
CA GLU A 47 -3.27 4.98 4.99
C GLU A 47 -3.93 4.04 3.98
N THR A 48 -4.66 3.05 4.47
CA THR A 48 -5.35 2.07 3.63
C THR A 48 -6.80 1.93 4.02
N SER A 49 -7.67 1.83 3.02
CA SER A 49 -9.05 1.37 3.19
C SER A 49 -9.35 0.32 2.14
N PHE A 50 -10.23 -0.62 2.44
CA PHE A 50 -10.48 -1.78 1.57
C PHE A 50 -11.98 -2.01 1.42
N THR A 51 -12.36 -2.54 0.27
CA THR A 51 -13.65 -3.15 -0.02
C THR A 51 -13.41 -4.63 -0.36
N PRO A 52 -14.46 -5.46 -0.48
CA PRO A 52 -14.29 -6.82 -0.98
C PRO A 52 -13.66 -6.92 -2.38
N THR A 53 -13.62 -5.83 -3.15
CA THR A 53 -13.18 -5.77 -4.56
C THR A 53 -11.98 -4.87 -4.81
N GLY A 54 -11.38 -4.30 -3.77
CA GLY A 54 -10.19 -3.48 -3.97
C GLY A 54 -9.62 -2.86 -2.69
N ILE A 55 -8.43 -2.29 -2.84
CA ILE A 55 -7.73 -1.54 -1.80
C ILE A 55 -7.41 -0.14 -2.31
N HIS A 56 -7.74 0.85 -1.48
CA HIS A 56 -7.32 2.23 -1.62
C HIS A 56 -6.11 2.46 -0.74
N ILE A 57 -5.04 2.97 -1.33
CA ILE A 57 -3.75 3.18 -0.66
C ILE A 57 -3.38 4.65 -0.84
N LYS A 58 -3.27 5.36 0.27
CA LYS A 58 -2.86 6.76 0.31
C LYS A 58 -1.48 6.87 0.92
N LEU A 59 -0.50 7.27 0.12
CA LEU A 59 0.85 7.58 0.57
C LEU A 59 0.94 9.07 0.85
N ASP A 60 1.27 9.41 2.10
CA ASP A 60 1.38 10.79 2.56
C ASP A 60 2.83 11.14 2.87
N ASN A 61 3.36 12.16 2.17
CA ASN A 61 4.70 12.68 2.37
C ASN A 61 4.73 14.13 2.90
N SER A 62 3.58 14.66 3.31
CA SER A 62 3.41 16.07 3.73
C SER A 62 4.25 16.45 4.95
N GLU A 63 4.60 15.48 5.81
CA GLU A 63 5.46 15.70 6.97
C GLU A 63 6.96 15.84 6.61
N VAL A 64 7.36 15.55 5.37
CA VAL A 64 8.75 15.69 4.94
C VAL A 64 8.96 17.06 4.31
N GLN A 65 9.82 17.88 4.92
CA GLN A 65 10.17 19.21 4.41
C GLN A 65 10.51 19.18 2.91
N GLY A 66 9.80 19.99 2.12
CA GLY A 66 9.97 20.09 0.67
C GLY A 66 9.26 19.02 -0.16
N ARG A 67 8.47 18.11 0.45
CA ARG A 67 7.63 17.14 -0.27
C ARG A 67 6.14 17.51 -0.14
N CYS A 68 5.45 17.68 -1.26
CA CYS A 68 4.20 18.43 -1.33
C CYS A 68 2.90 17.60 -1.35
N CYS A 69 2.98 16.28 -1.42
CA CYS A 69 2.05 15.59 -2.30
C CYS A 69 1.58 14.23 -1.74
N GLN A 70 0.27 14.12 -1.56
CA GLN A 70 -0.39 12.84 -1.32
C GLN A 70 -0.56 12.10 -2.66
N LEU A 71 -0.28 10.81 -2.66
CA LEU A 71 -0.60 9.93 -3.79
C LEU A 71 -1.67 8.94 -3.34
N ALA A 72 -2.81 8.93 -4.03
CA ALA A 72 -3.84 7.92 -3.88
C ALA A 72 -3.73 6.91 -5.02
N MET A 73 -3.72 5.62 -4.67
CA MET A 73 -3.74 4.50 -5.60
C MET A 73 -4.93 3.62 -5.28
N LEU A 74 -5.60 3.13 -6.32
CA LEU A 74 -6.63 2.11 -6.22
C LEU A 74 -6.13 0.87 -6.94
N LEU A 75 -6.15 -0.26 -6.25
CA LEU A 75 -5.89 -1.57 -6.83
C LEU A 75 -7.16 -2.41 -6.72
N HIS A 76 -7.59 -2.94 -7.86
CA HIS A 76 -8.70 -3.89 -7.96
C HIS A 76 -8.15 -5.29 -8.22
N TRP A 77 -8.95 -6.29 -7.84
CA TRP A 77 -8.72 -7.70 -8.06
C TRP A 77 -10.00 -8.36 -8.59
#